data_AF-A0AAX3NZN3-F1
#
_entry.id   AF-A0AAX3NZN3-F1
#
_cell.length_a   1.000
_cell.length_b   1.000
_cell.length_c   1.000
_cell.angle_alpha   90.00
_cell.angle_beta   90.00
_cell.angle_gamma   90.00
#
_symmetry.space_group_name_H-M   'P 1'
#
loop_
_entity.id
_entity.type
_entity.pdbx_description
1 polymer ?
#
loop_
_entity_poly.entity_id
_entity_poly.type
_entity_poly.pdbx_seq_one_letter_code
_entity_poly.pdbx_strand_id
1 'polypeptide(L)'
;MTSTSKANGPFHQIIRGKGWTLVEVGLRWGIKERQMSRIANSAKQRDLDAANGLPLNDKNASKMVGEPMHQHIRGKGWTLTEVGERWGVAKRQMSRIVKAGKPKDLDAATGLPHQDKSAK
;
A
#
# COMPACT_ATOMS: atom_id res chain seq x y z
N MET A 1 -11.68 30.33 -20.41
CA MET A 1 -11.62 29.57 -19.14
C MET A 1 -10.99 28.22 -19.41
N THR A 2 -9.67 28.08 -19.24
CA THR A 2 -8.98 26.79 -19.40
C THR A 2 -8.95 26.09 -18.05
N SER A 3 -9.99 25.30 -17.76
CA SER A 3 -10.00 24.40 -16.61
C SER A 3 -8.91 23.35 -16.78
N THR A 4 -7.74 23.58 -16.20
CA THR A 4 -6.69 22.56 -16.07
C THR A 4 -7.20 21.50 -15.11
N SER A 5 -7.95 20.51 -15.60
CA SER A 5 -8.27 19.33 -14.82
C SER A 5 -6.94 18.62 -14.52
N LYS A 6 -6.41 18.85 -13.32
CA LYS A 6 -5.20 18.17 -12.84
C LYS A 6 -5.49 16.67 -12.91
N ALA A 7 -4.87 15.98 -13.86
CA ALA A 7 -5.00 14.53 -13.97
C ALA A 7 -4.62 13.95 -12.61
N ASN A 8 -5.59 13.34 -11.92
CA ASN A 8 -5.36 12.76 -10.61
C ASN A 8 -4.36 11.60 -10.82
N GLY A 9 -3.22 11.64 -10.10
CA GLY A 9 -2.17 10.62 -10.22
C GLY A 9 -2.65 9.21 -9.88
N PRO A 10 -1.87 8.17 -10.20
CA PRO A 10 -2.29 6.76 -10.06
C PRO A 10 -2.74 6.43 -8.64
N PHE A 11 -2.07 6.99 -7.63
CA PHE A 11 -2.47 6.84 -6.22
C PHE A 11 -3.92 7.29 -5.96
N HIS A 12 -4.29 8.47 -6.46
CA HIS A 12 -5.64 9.00 -6.29
C HIS A 12 -6.71 8.15 -6.98
N GLN A 13 -6.39 7.59 -8.16
CA GLN A 13 -7.30 6.72 -8.89
C GLN A 13 -7.56 5.42 -8.12
N ILE A 14 -6.51 4.81 -7.58
CA ILE A 14 -6.61 3.56 -6.79
C ILE A 14 -7.48 3.77 -5.55
N ILE A 15 -7.17 4.78 -4.72
CA ILE A 15 -7.91 4.97 -3.46
C ILE A 15 -9.37 5.33 -3.71
N ARG A 16 -9.66 6.19 -4.71
CA ARG A 16 -11.03 6.59 -5.03
C ARG A 16 -11.83 5.44 -5.63
N GLY A 17 -11.20 4.60 -6.45
CA GLY A 17 -11.83 3.37 -6.96
C GLY A 17 -12.26 2.40 -5.86
N LYS A 18 -11.65 2.51 -4.67
CA LYS A 18 -11.99 1.73 -3.48
C LYS A 18 -12.88 2.46 -2.48
N GLY A 19 -13.36 3.66 -2.82
CA GLY A 19 -14.21 4.48 -1.93
C GLY A 19 -13.45 5.20 -0.82
N TRP A 20 -12.12 5.28 -0.86
CA TRP A 20 -11.32 5.98 0.14
C TRP A 20 -11.04 7.43 -0.26
N THR A 21 -11.11 8.32 0.74
CA THR A 21 -10.55 9.67 0.66
C THR A 21 -9.10 9.70 1.12
N LEU A 22 -8.36 10.73 0.69
CA LEU A 22 -6.97 10.92 1.11
C LEU A 22 -6.83 11.06 2.64
N VAL A 23 -7.82 11.72 3.27
CA VAL A 23 -7.85 11.95 4.71
C VAL A 23 -8.04 10.63 5.46
N GLU A 24 -8.99 9.79 5.04
CA GLU A 24 -9.23 8.48 5.66
C GLU A 24 -8.02 7.55 5.54
N VAL A 25 -7.35 7.54 4.38
CA VAL A 25 -6.11 6.77 4.19
C VAL A 25 -5.00 7.29 5.12
N GLY A 26 -4.86 8.61 5.24
CA GLY A 26 -3.93 9.24 6.18
C GLY A 26 -4.20 8.81 7.62
N LEU A 27 -5.46 8.83 8.06
CA LEU A 27 -5.87 8.36 9.39
C LEU A 27 -5.54 6.89 9.61
N ARG A 28 -5.86 6.00 8.66
CA ARG A 28 -5.55 4.57 8.73
C ARG A 28 -4.04 4.32 8.87
N TRP A 29 -3.23 5.10 8.17
CA TRP A 29 -1.77 4.94 8.16
C TRP A 29 -1.05 5.74 9.26
N GLY A 30 -1.78 6.53 10.06
CA GLY A 30 -1.19 7.42 11.06
C GLY A 30 -0.35 8.55 10.45
N ILE A 31 -0.68 8.99 9.24
CA ILE A 31 0.02 10.02 8.48
C ILE A 31 -0.81 11.29 8.44
N LYS A 32 -0.20 12.42 8.80
CA LYS A 32 -0.87 13.73 8.78
C LYS A 32 -1.23 14.13 7.35
N GLU A 33 -2.32 14.85 7.19
CA GLU A 33 -2.87 15.27 5.90
C GLU A 33 -1.81 15.90 4.98
N ARG A 34 -1.00 16.85 5.47
CA ARG A 34 0.07 17.48 4.67
C ARG A 34 1.11 16.47 4.16
N GLN A 35 1.45 15.46 4.96
CA GLN A 35 2.37 14.40 4.53
C GLN A 35 1.68 13.46 3.54
N MET A 36 0.40 13.17 3.75
CA MET A 36 -0.40 12.32 2.87
C MET A 36 -0.57 12.96 1.49
N SER A 37 -0.78 14.27 1.42
CA SER A 37 -0.80 15.04 0.16
C SER A 37 0.54 14.98 -0.57
N ARG A 38 1.66 14.98 0.14
CA ARG A 38 2.98 14.78 -0.50
C ARG A 38 3.09 13.38 -1.08
N ILE A 39 2.73 12.36 -0.30
CA ILE A 39 2.76 10.96 -0.75
C ILE A 39 1.88 10.76 -1.98
N ALA A 40 0.66 11.29 -2.00
CA ALA A 40 -0.24 11.10 -3.15
C ALA A 40 0.26 11.80 -4.42
N ASN A 41 0.96 12.93 -4.29
CA ASN A 41 1.55 13.65 -5.41
C ASN A 41 2.86 13.03 -5.93
N SER A 42 3.62 12.32 -5.07
CA SER A 42 4.90 11.68 -5.43
C SER A 42 4.98 10.24 -4.93
N ALA A 43 3.93 9.47 -5.23
CA ALA A 43 3.76 8.11 -4.74
C ALA A 43 4.89 7.20 -5.26
N LYS A 44 5.61 6.57 -4.32
CA LYS A 44 6.60 5.54 -4.64
C LYS A 44 5.93 4.18 -4.83
N GLN A 45 6.67 3.20 -5.34
CA GLN A 45 6.13 1.85 -5.56
C GLN A 45 5.46 1.26 -4.30
N ARG A 46 6.07 1.43 -3.13
CA ARG A 46 5.49 1.00 -1.86
C ARG A 46 4.18 1.72 -1.52
N ASP A 47 4.03 2.99 -1.87
CA ASP A 47 2.80 3.75 -1.63
C ASP A 47 1.68 3.27 -2.55
N LEU A 48 2.02 2.95 -3.81
CA LEU A 48 1.08 2.35 -4.77
C LEU A 48 0.66 0.95 -4.35
N ASP A 49 1.62 0.11 -3.93
CA ASP A 49 1.32 -1.20 -3.37
C ASP A 49 0.42 -1.04 -2.12
N ALA A 50 0.67 -0.06 -1.25
CA ALA A 50 -0.19 0.21 -0.09
C ALA A 50 -1.62 0.61 -0.49
N ALA A 51 -1.76 1.50 -1.47
CA ALA A 51 -3.08 1.86 -2.00
C ALA A 51 -3.78 0.63 -2.62
N ASN A 52 -3.06 -0.23 -3.32
CA ASN A 52 -3.57 -1.46 -3.92
C ASN A 52 -3.96 -2.53 -2.90
N GLY A 53 -3.44 -2.49 -1.67
CA GLY A 53 -3.87 -3.39 -0.60
C GLY A 53 -4.93 -2.84 0.33
N LEU A 54 -5.34 -1.57 0.19
CA LEU A 54 -6.50 -1.06 0.91
C LEU A 54 -7.73 -1.94 0.60
N PRO A 55 -8.54 -2.31 1.61
CA PRO A 55 -9.81 -2.98 1.36
C PRO A 55 -10.79 -2.00 0.68
N LEU A 56 -11.92 -2.49 0.18
CA LEU A 56 -13.02 -1.58 -0.18
C LEU A 56 -13.48 -0.85 1.08
N ASN A 57 -13.73 0.46 0.96
CA ASN A 57 -14.22 1.29 2.06
C ASN A 57 -15.71 1.05 2.31
N ASP A 58 -16.08 -0.22 2.55
CA ASP A 58 -17.42 -0.54 3.01
C ASP A 58 -17.51 -0.13 4.47
N LYS A 59 -18.42 0.79 4.79
CA LYS A 59 -18.67 1.26 6.16
C LYS A 59 -19.00 0.13 7.15
N ASN A 60 -19.28 -1.08 6.64
CA ASN A 60 -19.58 -2.30 7.39
C ASN A 60 -18.52 -3.41 7.24
N ALA A 61 -17.36 -3.13 6.65
CA ALA A 61 -16.31 -4.13 6.50
C ALA A 61 -15.90 -4.66 7.88
N SER A 62 -16.18 -5.96 8.11
CA SER A 62 -15.70 -6.70 9.27
C SER A 62 -14.20 -6.49 9.39
N LYS A 63 -13.73 -6.22 10.61
CA LYS A 63 -12.29 -6.10 10.92
C LYS A 63 -11.59 -7.32 10.35
N MET A 64 -10.87 -7.19 9.23
CA MET A 64 -10.04 -8.28 8.73
C MET A 64 -9.09 -8.67 9.85
N VAL A 65 -9.15 -9.94 10.24
CA VAL A 65 -8.19 -10.55 11.14
C VAL A 65 -6.82 -10.32 10.52
N GLY A 66 -5.99 -9.54 11.22
CA GLY A 66 -4.71 -9.08 10.68
C GLY A 66 -3.74 -10.23 10.56
N GLU A 67 -3.69 -10.88 9.39
CA GLU A 67 -2.60 -11.80 9.10
C GLU A 67 -1.27 -11.04 9.11
N PRO A 68 -0.23 -11.61 9.74
CA PRO A 68 1.06 -10.97 9.80
C PRO A 68 1.62 -10.74 8.38
N MET A 69 2.31 -9.63 8.20
CA MET A 69 2.86 -9.17 6.91
C MET A 69 3.60 -10.25 6.11
N HIS A 70 4.31 -11.14 6.79
CA HIS A 70 5.09 -12.21 6.14
C HIS A 70 4.22 -13.28 5.49
N GLN A 71 3.00 -13.52 5.99
CA GLN A 71 2.06 -14.47 5.39
C GLN A 71 1.54 -13.94 4.06
N HIS A 72 1.11 -12.67 4.01
CA HIS A 72 0.71 -12.00 2.77
C HIS A 72 1.81 -12.03 1.69
N ILE A 73 3.05 -11.74 2.08
CA ILE A 73 4.20 -11.74 1.18
C ILE A 73 4.42 -13.14 0.59
N ARG A 74 4.47 -14.18 1.45
CA ARG A 74 4.69 -15.56 1.03
C ARG A 74 3.53 -16.13 0.21
N GLY A 75 2.29 -15.84 0.60
CA GLY A 75 1.08 -16.30 -0.10
C GLY A 75 1.01 -15.80 -1.54
N LYS A 76 1.71 -14.71 -1.85
CA LYS A 76 1.82 -14.14 -3.20
C LYS A 76 3.08 -14.57 -3.96
N GLY A 77 3.86 -15.48 -3.39
CA GLY A 77 5.09 -16.00 -3.99
C GLY A 77 6.34 -15.16 -3.74
N TRP A 78 6.23 -14.03 -3.04
CA TRP A 78 7.36 -13.12 -2.82
C TRP A 78 8.24 -13.56 -1.64
N THR A 79 9.52 -13.22 -1.72
CA THR A 79 10.45 -13.23 -0.60
C THR A 79 10.60 -11.82 0.01
N LEU A 80 11.04 -11.74 1.27
CA LEU A 80 11.31 -10.45 1.92
C LEU A 80 12.41 -9.66 1.19
N THR A 81 13.36 -10.35 0.56
CA THR A 81 14.44 -9.71 -0.20
C THR A 81 13.88 -9.01 -1.44
N GLU A 82 13.08 -9.72 -2.24
CA GLU A 82 12.46 -9.17 -3.47
C GLU A 82 11.51 -8.00 -3.15
N VAL A 83 10.74 -8.10 -2.05
CA VAL A 83 9.90 -6.98 -1.60
C VAL A 83 10.75 -5.78 -1.17
N GLY A 84 11.86 -6.04 -0.47
CA GLY A 84 12.83 -5.01 -0.11
C GLY A 84 13.37 -4.28 -1.34
N GLU A 85 13.79 -5.02 -2.36
CA GLU A 85 14.28 -4.47 -3.63
C GLU A 85 13.20 -3.64 -4.34
N ARG A 86 11.97 -4.16 -4.46
CA ARG A 86 10.83 -3.46 -5.06
C ARG A 86 10.53 -2.14 -4.36
N TRP A 87 10.69 -2.08 -3.05
CA TRP A 87 10.42 -0.88 -2.25
C TRP A 87 11.64 0.03 -2.06
N GLY A 88 12.82 -0.36 -2.56
CA GLY A 88 14.08 0.36 -2.32
C GLY A 88 14.50 0.35 -0.84
N VAL A 89 14.22 -0.75 -0.14
CA VAL A 89 14.45 -0.93 1.30
C VAL A 89 15.50 -2.02 1.51
N ALA A 90 16.58 -1.68 2.25
CA ALA A 90 17.61 -2.66 2.57
C ALA A 90 17.08 -3.80 3.46
N LYS A 91 17.63 -5.01 3.31
CA LYS A 91 17.20 -6.22 4.05
C LYS A 91 17.06 -6.03 5.57
N ARG A 92 18.01 -5.31 6.19
CA ARG A 92 17.97 -4.98 7.63
C ARG A 92 16.79 -4.08 8.00
N GLN A 93 16.46 -3.10 7.15
CA GLN A 93 15.29 -2.24 7.34
C GLN A 93 13.99 -3.00 7.09
N MET A 94 13.96 -3.89 6.09
CA MET A 94 12.79 -4.71 5.79
C MET A 94 12.41 -5.60 6.98
N SER A 95 13.40 -6.18 7.66
CA SER A 95 13.16 -6.97 8.88
C SER A 95 12.50 -6.15 10.00
N ARG A 96 12.92 -4.87 10.15
CA ARG A 96 12.30 -3.95 11.13
C ARG A 96 10.88 -3.57 10.73
N ILE A 97 10.62 -3.38 9.43
CA ILE A 97 9.29 -3.07 8.91
C ILE A 97 8.32 -4.22 9.19
N VAL A 98 8.71 -5.46 8.88
CA VAL A 98 7.90 -6.65 9.15
C VAL A 98 7.60 -6.78 10.64
N LYS A 99 8.61 -6.55 11.51
CA LYS A 99 8.43 -6.60 12.96
C LYS A 99 7.52 -5.50 13.49
N ALA A 100 7.59 -4.29 12.91
CA ALA A 100 6.78 -3.16 13.35
C ALA A 100 5.31 -3.31 12.93
N GLY A 101 5.03 -3.95 11.79
CA GLY A 101 3.67 -4.28 11.36
C GLY A 101 2.76 -3.06 11.21
N LYS A 102 3.28 -1.92 10.75
CA LYS A 102 2.48 -0.70 10.62
C LYS A 102 1.36 -0.89 9.59
N PRO A 103 0.17 -0.27 9.78
CA PRO A 103 -0.97 -0.46 8.87
C PRO A 103 -0.65 -0.23 7.40
N LYS A 104 0.10 0.83 7.07
CA LYS A 104 0.55 1.11 5.70
C LYS A 104 1.40 -0.01 5.11
N ASP A 105 2.24 -0.64 5.92
CA ASP A 105 3.17 -1.67 5.48
C ASP A 105 2.46 -3.01 5.29
N LEU A 106 1.46 -3.28 6.14
CA LEU A 106 0.52 -4.37 5.95
C LEU A 106 -0.27 -4.18 4.65
N ASP A 107 -0.89 -3.02 4.47
CA ASP A 107 -1.60 -2.69 3.23
C ASP A 107 -0.66 -2.81 2.02
N ALA A 108 0.62 -2.41 2.13
CA ALA A 108 1.58 -2.57 1.04
C ALA A 108 1.85 -4.04 0.69
N ALA A 109 2.00 -4.92 1.69
CA ALA A 109 2.11 -6.35 1.46
C ALA A 109 0.82 -6.94 0.86
N THR A 110 -0.33 -6.51 1.35
CA THR A 110 -1.66 -6.92 0.86
C THR A 110 -1.95 -6.40 -0.55
N GLY A 111 -1.24 -5.38 -1.04
CA GLY A 111 -1.35 -4.91 -2.43
C GLY A 111 -0.29 -5.39 -3.39
N LEU A 112 0.67 -6.23 -2.95
CA LEU A 112 1.62 -6.87 -3.86
C LEU A 112 0.87 -7.69 -4.93
N PRO A 113 1.30 -7.69 -6.20
CA PRO A 113 0.74 -8.58 -7.20
C PRO A 113 1.14 -10.04 -6.91
N HIS A 114 0.36 -11.02 -7.38
CA HIS A 114 0.80 -12.41 -7.35
C HIS A 114 1.99 -12.58 -8.31
N GLN A 115 3.05 -13.26 -7.85
CA GLN A 115 4.08 -13.73 -8.75
C GLN A 115 3.59 -15.02 -9.40
N ASP A 116 3.33 -14.96 -10.70
CA ASP A 116 3.24 -16.16 -11.52
C ASP A 116 4.64 -16.77 -11.60
N LYS A 117 4.94 -17.64 -10.64
CA LYS A 117 6.04 -18.60 -10.80
C LYS A 117 5.55 -19.74 -11.68
N SER A 118 5.02 -19.39 -12.86
CA SER A 118 4.74 -20.37 -13.91
C SER A 118 6.07 -20.98 -14.31
N ALA A 119 6.25 -22.22 -13.85
CA ALA A 119 7.19 -23.25 -14.28
C ALA A 119 8.51 -22.73 -14.85
N LYS A 120 9.55 -22.73 -14.01
CA LYS A 120 10.91 -22.96 -14.50
C LYS A 120 11.20 -24.45 -14.48
#